data_AF-A0A959XX26-F1
#
_entry.id   AF-A0A959XX26-F1
#
_cell.length_a   1.000
_cell.length_b   1.000
_cell.length_c   1.000
_cell.angle_alpha   90.00
_cell.angle_beta   90.00
_cell.angle_gamma   90.00
#
_symmetry.space_group_name_H-M   'P 1'
#
loop_
_entity.id
_entity.type
_entity.pdbx_description
1 polymer ?
#
loop_
_entity_poly.entity_id
_entity_poly.type
_entity_poly.pdbx_seq_one_letter_code
_entity_poly.pdbx_strand_id
1 'polypeptide(L)'
;MRPINRLLERWIPSSLTFAIVLTVVVALLALLLTDAGPLDVIHGWGDGLSGLLAFMTQMCLILLLGHILANTGPVRRLLTTLAKVPSTAAGAYVFVFVVAALTSLLNWGLGLVTGALLAREAAVQARRKGLKVHFPLIVAAGYSGFVVWHMGYSGSGPLTAATPGSFLA
;
A
#
# COMPACT_ATOMS: atom_id res chain seq x y z
N MET A 1 19.97 -11.83 -2.68
CA MET A 1 19.11 -10.73 -3.20
C MET A 1 19.89 -9.48 -3.65
N ARG A 2 21.05 -9.13 -3.05
CA ARG A 2 21.84 -7.94 -3.43
C ARG A 2 22.11 -7.71 -4.94
N PRO A 3 22.50 -8.71 -5.76
CA PRO A 3 22.74 -8.47 -7.19
C PRO A 3 21.45 -8.17 -7.97
N ILE A 4 20.33 -8.81 -7.61
CA ILE A 4 19.02 -8.56 -8.22
C ILE A 4 18.50 -7.17 -7.83
N ASN A 5 18.56 -6.80 -6.54
CA ASN A 5 18.17 -5.47 -6.09
C ASN A 5 18.96 -4.37 -6.80
N ARG A 6 20.29 -4.54 -6.94
CA ARG A 6 21.15 -3.54 -7.59
C ARG A 6 20.85 -3.36 -9.08
N LEU A 7 20.43 -4.43 -9.75
CA LEU A 7 19.98 -4.38 -11.14
C LEU A 7 18.63 -3.64 -11.23
N LEU A 8 17.66 -4.03 -10.40
CA LEU A 8 16.33 -3.42 -10.38
C LEU A 8 16.37 -1.94 -10.01
N GLU A 9 17.11 -1.56 -8.98
CA GLU A 9 17.31 -0.17 -8.57
C GLU A 9 17.96 0.70 -9.65
N ARG A 10 18.74 0.10 -10.56
CA ARG A 10 19.41 0.81 -11.66
C ARG A 10 18.51 1.02 -12.88
N TRP A 11 17.55 0.12 -13.10
CA TRP A 11 16.74 0.09 -14.33
C TRP A 11 15.28 0.46 -14.12
N ILE A 12 14.74 0.35 -12.90
CA ILE A 12 13.36 0.75 -12.61
C ILE A 12 13.32 2.26 -12.39
N PRO A 13 12.72 3.03 -13.31
CA PRO A 13 12.55 4.46 -13.11
C PRO A 13 11.57 4.71 -11.96
N SER A 14 11.64 5.90 -11.36
CA SER A 14 10.64 6.30 -10.36
C SER A 14 9.23 6.25 -10.96
N SER A 15 8.20 6.00 -10.13
CA SER A 15 6.81 5.93 -10.59
C SER A 15 6.37 7.19 -11.35
N LEU A 16 6.86 8.36 -10.93
CA LEU A 16 6.58 9.64 -11.61
C LEU A 16 7.25 9.70 -12.98
N THR A 17 8.53 9.31 -13.07
CA THR A 17 9.25 9.24 -14.36
C THR A 17 8.52 8.31 -15.31
N PHE A 18 8.09 7.14 -14.83
CA PHE A 18 7.32 6.19 -15.62
C PHE A 18 6.01 6.80 -16.13
N ALA A 19 5.24 7.48 -15.26
CA ALA A 19 3.98 8.13 -15.63
C ALA A 19 4.16 9.23 -16.70
N ILE A 20 5.21 10.05 -16.59
CA ILE A 20 5.51 11.11 -17.57
C ILE A 20 5.86 10.50 -18.93
N VAL A 21 6.76 9.51 -18.95
CA VAL A 21 7.14 8.81 -20.20
C VAL A 21 5.91 8.16 -20.83
N LEU A 22 5.08 7.49 -20.04
CA LEU A 22 3.87 6.84 -20.54
C LEU A 22 2.87 7.87 -21.09
N THR A 23 2.74 9.04 -20.47
CA THR A 23 1.89 10.14 -20.98
C THR A 23 2.35 10.58 -22.36
N VAL A 24 3.66 10.78 -22.57
CA VAL A 24 4.21 11.15 -23.89
C VAL A 24 3.98 10.03 -24.90
N VAL A 25 4.23 8.78 -24.52
CA VAL A 25 4.02 7.62 -25.41
C VAL A 25 2.55 7.52 -25.83
N VAL A 26 1.61 7.60 -24.89
CA VAL A 26 0.17 7.53 -25.18
C VAL A 26 -0.26 8.71 -26.05
N ALA A 27 0.24 9.93 -25.81
CA ALA A 27 -0.04 11.08 -26.64
C ALA A 27 0.44 10.89 -28.09
N LEU A 28 1.66 10.37 -28.29
CA LEU A 28 2.18 10.07 -29.62
C LEU A 28 1.37 8.97 -30.31
N LEU A 29 1.03 7.90 -29.60
CA LEU A 29 0.20 6.82 -30.15
C LEU A 29 -1.19 7.31 -30.53
N ALA A 30 -1.81 8.18 -29.73
CA ALA A 30 -3.10 8.77 -30.08
C ALA A 30 -3.02 9.57 -31.39
N LEU A 31 -2.00 10.42 -31.56
CA LEU A 31 -1.82 11.22 -32.78
C LEU A 31 -1.46 10.39 -34.03
N LEU A 32 -0.77 9.26 -33.85
CA LEU A 32 -0.30 8.44 -34.97
C LEU A 32 -1.28 7.35 -35.38
N LEU A 33 -2.08 6.84 -34.43
CA LEU A 33 -2.91 5.64 -34.63
C LEU A 33 -4.42 5.92 -34.57
N THR A 34 -4.85 7.15 -34.31
CA THR A 34 -6.26 7.53 -34.24
C THR A 34 -6.53 8.82 -35.02
N ASP A 35 -7.80 9.11 -35.25
CA ASP A 35 -8.24 10.35 -35.92
C ASP A 35 -8.23 11.59 -34.99
N ALA A 36 -7.70 11.46 -33.77
CA ALA A 36 -7.68 12.54 -32.78
C ALA A 36 -6.68 13.65 -33.18
N GLY A 37 -7.14 14.90 -33.14
CA GLY A 37 -6.27 16.06 -33.33
C GLY A 37 -5.42 16.38 -32.09
N PRO A 38 -4.38 17.22 -32.22
CA PRO A 38 -3.56 17.68 -31.08
C PRO A 38 -4.37 18.31 -29.93
N LEU A 39 -5.43 19.06 -30.25
CA LEU A 39 -6.31 19.64 -29.24
C LEU A 39 -7.14 18.58 -28.52
N ASP A 40 -7.63 17.56 -29.23
CA ASP A 40 -8.40 16.47 -28.63
C ASP A 40 -7.56 15.67 -27.64
N VAL A 41 -6.28 15.43 -27.97
CA VAL A 41 -5.33 14.75 -27.07
C VAL A 41 -5.07 15.57 -25.80
N ILE A 42 -4.90 16.90 -25.93
CA ILE A 42 -4.71 17.78 -24.77
C ILE A 42 -5.96 17.82 -23.89
N HIS A 43 -7.15 17.96 -24.48
CA HIS A 43 -8.42 17.95 -23.75
C HIS A 43 -8.64 16.60 -23.07
N GLY A 44 -8.46 15.48 -23.78
CA GLY A 44 -8.60 14.14 -23.20
C GLY A 44 -7.65 13.90 -22.03
N TRP A 45 -6.41 14.39 -22.12
CA TRP A 45 -5.47 14.31 -21.00
C TRP A 45 -5.92 15.18 -19.79
N GLY A 46 -6.37 16.41 -20.03
CA GLY A 46 -6.84 17.32 -18.99
C GLY A 46 -8.13 16.85 -18.31
N ASP A 47 -9.11 16.39 -19.09
CA ASP A 47 -10.38 15.85 -18.61
C ASP A 47 -10.14 14.55 -17.83
N GLY A 48 -9.27 13.68 -18.32
CA GLY A 48 -8.88 12.46 -17.61
C GLY A 48 -8.21 12.75 -16.26
N LEU A 49 -7.28 13.71 -16.21
CA LEU A 49 -6.62 14.10 -14.97
C LEU A 49 -7.60 14.71 -13.96
N SER A 50 -8.47 15.61 -14.43
CA SER A 50 -9.45 16.28 -13.57
C SER A 50 -10.53 15.32 -13.05
N GLY A 51 -10.98 14.36 -13.87
CA GLY A 51 -11.90 13.31 -13.46
C GLY A 51 -11.35 12.40 -12.34
N LEU A 52 -10.03 12.27 -12.25
CA LEU A 52 -9.36 11.47 -11.22
C LEU A 52 -9.08 12.24 -9.92
N LEU A 53 -9.28 13.56 -9.85
CA LEU A 53 -8.93 14.37 -8.67
C LEU A 53 -9.62 13.89 -7.39
N ALA A 54 -10.91 13.57 -7.47
CA ALA A 54 -11.66 13.07 -6.32
C ALA A 54 -11.09 11.73 -5.84
N PHE A 55 -10.84 10.80 -6.77
CA PHE A 55 -10.24 9.49 -6.47
C PHE A 55 -8.84 9.64 -5.87
N MET A 56 -7.97 10.45 -6.48
CA MET A 56 -6.62 10.71 -5.95
C MET A 56 -6.66 11.30 -4.55
N THR A 57 -7.56 12.26 -4.30
CA THR A 57 -7.75 12.87 -2.98
C THR A 57 -8.18 11.82 -1.96
N GLN A 58 -9.13 10.95 -2.31
CA GLN A 58 -9.54 9.84 -1.44
C GLN A 58 -8.35 8.92 -1.11
N MET A 59 -7.53 8.55 -2.10
CA MET A 59 -6.37 7.69 -1.86
C MET A 59 -5.33 8.36 -0.97
N CYS A 60 -5.04 9.65 -1.19
CA CYS A 60 -4.16 10.44 -0.34
C CYS A 60 -4.67 10.50 1.11
N LEU A 61 -5.97 10.72 1.31
CA LEU A 61 -6.58 10.76 2.64
C LEU A 61 -6.53 9.40 3.33
N ILE A 62 -6.78 8.29 2.62
CA ILE A 62 -6.68 6.94 3.19
C ILE A 62 -5.28 6.68 3.74
N LEU A 63 -4.24 7.00 2.97
CA LEU A 63 -2.85 6.86 3.40
C LEU A 63 -2.51 7.78 4.57
N LEU A 64 -2.85 9.07 4.46
CA LEU A 64 -2.52 10.06 5.46
C LEU A 64 -3.22 9.77 6.79
N LEU A 65 -4.53 9.52 6.77
CA LEU A 65 -5.31 9.23 7.97
C LEU A 65 -4.92 7.88 8.57
N GLY A 66 -4.68 6.86 7.74
CA GLY A 66 -4.17 5.57 8.20
C GLY A 66 -2.82 5.71 8.92
N HIS A 67 -1.91 6.52 8.37
CA HIS A 67 -0.64 6.83 9.00
C HIS A 67 -0.80 7.62 10.31
N ILE A 68 -1.61 8.69 10.31
CA ILE A 68 -1.86 9.50 11.52
C ILE A 68 -2.43 8.61 12.62
N LEU A 69 -3.46 7.82 12.32
CA LEU A 69 -4.12 6.92 13.28
C LEU A 69 -3.13 5.92 13.88
N ALA A 70 -2.31 5.27 13.04
CA ALA A 70 -1.31 4.30 13.48
C ALA A 70 -0.28 4.89 14.46
N ASN A 71 0.03 6.18 14.32
CA ASN A 71 1.02 6.88 15.14
C ASN A 71 0.43 7.53 16.40
N THR A 72 -0.88 7.46 16.62
CA THR A 72 -1.50 7.97 17.85
C THR A 72 -1.02 7.20 19.09
N GLY A 73 -0.97 7.87 20.24
CA GLY A 73 -0.61 7.26 21.52
C GLY A 73 -1.43 6.01 21.87
N PRO A 74 -2.78 6.02 21.74
CA PRO A 74 -3.61 4.85 22.00
C PRO A 74 -3.28 3.65 21.11
N VAL A 75 -3.14 3.85 19.79
CA VAL A 75 -2.82 2.75 18.87
C VAL A 75 -1.43 2.19 19.16
N ARG A 76 -0.44 3.05 19.41
CA ARG A 76 0.92 2.59 19.75
C ARG A 76 0.95 1.77 21.04
N ARG A 77 0.17 2.16 22.06
CA ARG A 77 0.00 1.38 23.30
C ARG A 77 -0.67 0.04 23.02
N LEU A 78 -1.73 0.02 22.21
CA LEU A 78 -2.41 -1.21 21.81
C LEU A 78 -1.45 -2.17 21.10
N LEU A 79 -0.72 -1.71 20.09
CA LEU A 79 0.25 -2.53 19.35
C LEU A 79 1.34 -3.10 20.26
N THR A 80 1.82 -2.31 21.22
CA THR A 80 2.83 -2.76 22.21
C THR A 80 2.27 -3.85 23.13
N THR A 81 0.99 -3.74 23.51
CA THR A 81 0.30 -4.76 24.31
C THR A 81 0.07 -6.03 23.49
N LEU A 82 -0.42 -5.90 22.25
CA LEU A 82 -0.63 -7.02 21.34
C LEU A 82 0.68 -7.78 21.03
N ALA A 83 1.80 -7.07 20.90
CA ALA A 83 3.13 -7.67 20.70
C ALA A 83 3.56 -8.62 21.83
N LYS A 84 2.92 -8.57 23.01
CA LYS A 84 3.19 -9.50 24.12
C LYS A 84 2.44 -10.81 24.01
N VAL A 85 1.45 -10.94 23.12
CA VAL A 85 0.63 -12.15 22.98
C VAL A 85 1.45 -13.37 22.51
N PRO A 86 2.33 -13.27 21.50
CA PRO A 86 3.06 -14.45 21.01
C PRO A 86 3.98 -15.05 22.07
N SER A 87 3.90 -16.36 22.27
CA SER A 87 4.73 -17.15 23.19
C SER A 87 5.83 -17.96 22.51
N THR A 88 5.79 -18.08 21.17
CA THR A 88 6.75 -18.83 20.37
C THR A 88 7.26 -17.98 19.19
N ALA A 89 8.43 -18.34 18.65
CA ALA A 89 9.00 -17.63 17.49
C ALA A 89 8.08 -17.73 16.26
N ALA A 90 7.58 -18.93 15.94
CA ALA A 90 6.63 -19.14 14.85
C ALA A 90 5.33 -18.35 15.06
N GLY A 91 4.81 -18.37 16.30
CA GLY A 91 3.61 -17.61 16.68
C GLY A 91 3.79 -16.10 16.48
N ALA A 92 5.00 -15.56 16.67
CA ALA A 92 5.27 -14.14 16.44
C ALA A 92 5.10 -13.75 14.97
N TYR A 93 5.61 -14.57 14.02
CA TYR A 93 5.43 -14.31 12.59
C TYR A 93 3.95 -14.38 12.18
N VAL A 94 3.27 -15.44 12.58
CA VAL A 94 1.85 -15.65 12.25
C VAL A 94 0.99 -14.54 12.85
N PHE A 95 1.23 -14.17 14.11
CA PHE A 95 0.47 -13.12 14.78
C PHE A 95 0.64 -11.76 14.09
N VAL A 96 1.88 -11.38 13.76
CA VAL A 96 2.14 -10.13 13.03
C VAL A 96 1.47 -10.12 11.67
N PHE A 97 1.54 -11.24 10.93
CA PHE A 97 0.86 -11.40 9.64
C PHE A 97 -0.67 -11.24 9.77
N VAL A 98 -1.29 -11.95 10.71
CA VAL A 98 -2.75 -11.93 10.89
C VAL A 98 -3.24 -10.54 11.28
N VAL A 99 -2.58 -9.89 12.25
CA VAL A 99 -2.98 -8.53 12.66
C VAL A 99 -2.79 -7.54 11.50
N ALA A 100 -1.66 -7.62 10.78
CA ALA A 100 -1.45 -6.79 9.60
C ALA A 100 -2.54 -7.01 8.55
N ALA A 101 -2.87 -8.27 8.23
CA ALA A 101 -3.92 -8.62 7.29
C ALA A 101 -5.30 -8.11 7.70
N LEU A 102 -5.68 -8.26 8.97
CA LEU A 102 -6.95 -7.73 9.49
C LEU A 102 -7.00 -6.20 9.38
N THR A 103 -5.92 -5.50 9.75
CA THR A 103 -5.86 -4.04 9.61
C THR A 103 -5.87 -3.61 8.15
N SER A 104 -5.19 -4.34 7.25
CA SER A 104 -5.19 -4.09 5.80
C SER A 104 -6.56 -4.32 5.17
N LEU A 105 -7.33 -5.30 5.65
CA LEU A 105 -8.67 -5.57 5.17
C LEU A 105 -9.63 -4.41 5.50
N LEU A 106 -9.51 -3.84 6.70
CA LEU A 106 -10.31 -2.69 7.15
C LEU A 106 -9.88 -1.37 6.49
N ASN A 107 -8.58 -1.13 6.42
CA ASN A 107 -8.00 0.03 5.76
C ASN A 107 -6.56 -0.29 5.35
N TRP A 108 -6.34 -0.39 4.05
CA TRP A 108 -5.04 -0.77 3.51
C TRP A 108 -3.91 0.19 3.91
N GLY A 109 -4.18 1.50 4.02
CA GLY A 109 -3.21 2.50 4.47
C GLY A 109 -2.79 2.32 5.94
N LEU A 110 -3.75 2.03 6.81
CA LEU A 110 -3.50 1.67 8.20
C LEU A 110 -2.67 0.40 8.30
N GLY A 111 -3.05 -0.64 7.53
CA GLY A 111 -2.39 -1.95 7.53
C GLY A 111 -0.90 -1.91 7.22
N LEU A 112 -0.49 -1.06 6.28
CA LEU A 112 0.94 -0.85 5.96
C LEU A 112 1.73 -0.34 7.16
N VAL A 113 1.17 0.62 7.91
CA VAL A 113 1.87 1.25 9.04
C VAL A 113 1.80 0.36 10.28
N THR A 114 0.65 -0.23 10.59
CA THR A 114 0.48 -1.14 11.73
C THR A 114 1.34 -2.39 11.59
N GLY A 115 1.44 -2.97 10.39
CA GLY A 115 2.28 -4.14 10.13
C GLY A 115 3.75 -3.87 10.45
N ALA A 116 4.29 -2.73 10.03
CA ALA A 116 5.67 -2.32 10.32
C ALA A 116 5.88 -2.03 11.83
N LEU A 117 4.96 -1.30 12.45
CA LEU A 117 5.04 -0.96 13.88
C LEU A 117 4.96 -2.22 14.74
N LEU A 118 4.01 -3.11 14.46
CA LEU A 118 3.82 -4.34 15.20
C LEU A 118 4.98 -5.31 15.00
N ALA A 119 5.53 -5.44 13.79
CA ALA A 119 6.72 -6.26 13.55
C ALA A 119 7.90 -5.81 14.42
N ARG A 120 8.12 -4.49 14.53
CA ARG A 120 9.14 -3.93 15.41
C ARG A 120 8.88 -4.25 16.88
N GLU A 121 7.67 -3.99 17.38
CA GLU A 121 7.35 -4.26 18.79
C GLU A 121 7.40 -5.76 19.12
N ALA A 122 6.93 -6.62 18.22
CA ALA A 122 6.99 -8.08 18.36
C ALA A 122 8.44 -8.59 18.39
N ALA A 123 9.34 -8.01 17.58
CA ALA A 123 10.76 -8.33 17.64
C ALA A 123 11.39 -7.95 18.99
N VAL A 124 11.04 -6.77 19.52
CA VAL A 124 11.49 -6.30 20.83
C VAL A 124 10.97 -7.23 21.95
N GLN A 125 9.69 -7.61 21.91
CA GLN A 125 9.12 -8.53 22.90
C GLN A 125 9.70 -9.95 22.79
N ALA A 126 9.91 -10.44 21.57
CA ALA A 126 10.56 -11.74 21.34
C ALA A 126 11.96 -11.78 21.96
N ARG A 127 12.77 -10.74 21.77
CA ARG A 127 14.08 -10.62 22.42
C ARG A 127 13.99 -10.65 23.94
N ARG A 128 13.03 -9.92 24.54
CA ARG A 128 12.81 -9.91 26.00
C ARG A 128 12.41 -11.27 26.55
N LYS A 129 11.67 -12.06 25.77
CA LYS A 129 11.25 -13.42 26.12
C LYS A 129 12.30 -14.50 25.79
N GLY A 130 13.47 -14.12 25.26
CA GLY A 130 14.49 -15.08 24.81
C GLY A 130 14.11 -15.88 23.55
N LEU A 131 13.10 -15.43 22.79
CA LEU A 131 12.68 -16.08 21.55
C LEU A 131 13.61 -15.69 20.40
N LYS A 132 14.12 -16.70 19.68
CA LYS A 132 14.97 -16.50 18.49
C LYS A 132 14.08 -16.17 17.28
N VAL A 133 13.92 -14.88 16.99
CA VAL A 133 13.24 -14.38 15.78
C VAL A 133 14.23 -13.74 14.82
N HIS A 134 14.05 -13.94 13.52
CA HIS A 134 14.81 -13.32 12.46
C HIS A 134 14.12 -12.02 12.06
N PHE A 135 14.75 -10.87 12.33
CA PHE A 135 14.12 -9.56 12.15
C PHE A 135 13.63 -9.30 10.71
N PRO A 136 14.39 -9.59 9.65
CA PRO A 136 13.87 -9.48 8.29
C PRO A 136 12.62 -10.34 8.03
N LEU A 137 12.49 -11.49 8.69
CA LEU A 137 11.34 -12.38 8.49
C LEU A 137 10.08 -11.86 9.20
N ILE A 138 10.21 -11.24 10.37
CA ILE A 138 9.04 -10.64 11.05
C ILE A 138 8.56 -9.38 10.35
N VAL A 139 9.48 -8.61 9.76
CA VAL A 139 9.13 -7.49 8.87
C VAL A 139 8.43 -8.00 7.61
N ALA A 140 8.96 -9.06 6.99
CA ALA A 140 8.31 -9.71 5.84
C ALA A 140 6.91 -10.22 6.20
N ALA A 141 6.73 -10.84 7.38
CA ALA A 141 5.41 -11.29 7.84
C ALA A 141 4.41 -10.14 7.98
N GLY A 142 4.84 -8.99 8.52
CA GLY A 142 4.00 -7.80 8.60
C GLY A 142 3.62 -7.25 7.23
N TYR A 143 4.58 -7.19 6.29
CA TYR A 143 4.31 -6.75 4.92
C TYR A 143 3.42 -7.72 4.14
N SER A 144 3.62 -9.03 4.31
CA SER A 144 2.81 -10.07 3.67
C SER A 144 1.33 -10.00 4.06
N GLY A 145 1.00 -9.46 5.24
CA GLY A 145 -0.39 -9.23 5.64
C GLY A 145 -1.15 -8.32 4.65
N PHE A 146 -0.44 -7.49 3.89
CA PHE A 146 -1.04 -6.64 2.87
C PHE A 146 -1.70 -7.42 1.73
N VAL A 147 -1.42 -8.72 1.54
CA VAL A 147 -1.95 -9.53 0.41
C VAL A 147 -3.48 -9.51 0.29
N VAL A 148 -4.20 -9.31 1.40
CA VAL A 148 -5.68 -9.32 1.42
C VAL A 148 -6.31 -7.94 1.17
N TRP A 149 -5.50 -6.88 1.01
CA TRP A 149 -6.00 -5.50 0.96
C TRP A 149 -6.97 -5.24 -0.22
N HIS A 150 -6.74 -5.90 -1.35
CA HIS A 150 -7.60 -5.80 -2.53
C HIS A 150 -8.84 -6.71 -2.45
N MET A 151 -8.89 -7.64 -1.50
CA MET A 151 -9.87 -8.72 -1.44
C MET A 151 -11.06 -8.42 -0.52
N GLY A 152 -11.31 -7.17 -0.13
CA GLY A 152 -12.37 -6.87 0.84
C GLY A 152 -12.83 -5.41 0.93
N TYR A 153 -13.34 -5.07 2.12
CA TYR A 153 -14.08 -3.84 2.45
C TYR A 153 -13.38 -2.52 2.15
N SER A 154 -12.05 -2.51 2.01
CA SER A 154 -11.26 -1.30 1.74
C SER A 154 -10.62 -1.28 0.35
N GLY A 155 -10.94 -2.25 -0.51
CA GLY A 155 -10.46 -2.31 -1.88
C GLY A 155 -10.98 -1.13 -2.69
N SER A 156 -10.10 -0.19 -3.00
CA SER A 156 -10.49 1.08 -3.63
C SER A 156 -11.15 0.89 -4.99
N GLY A 157 -10.62 0.00 -5.84
CA GLY A 157 -11.24 -0.33 -7.14
C GLY A 157 -12.66 -0.92 -7.00
N PRO A 158 -12.85 -2.02 -6.25
CA PRO A 158 -14.18 -2.59 -6.01
C PRO A 158 -15.18 -1.61 -5.38
N LEU A 159 -14.77 -0.80 -4.41
CA LEU A 159 -15.62 0.23 -3.80
C LEU A 159 -16.03 1.31 -4.80
N THR A 160 -15.07 1.79 -5.62
CA THR A 160 -15.36 2.74 -6.66
C THR A 160 -16.34 2.14 -7.68
N ALA A 161 -16.14 0.90 -8.13
CA ALA A 161 -17.06 0.24 -9.06
C ALA A 161 -18.48 0.03 -8.47
N ALA A 162 -18.59 -0.25 -7.18
CA ALA A 162 -19.87 -0.43 -6.49
C ALA A 162 -20.59 0.89 -6.14
N THR A 163 -19.97 2.05 -6.37
CA THR A 163 -20.57 3.36 -6.08
C THR A 163 -21.59 3.74 -7.16
N PRO A 164 -22.82 4.18 -6.82
CA PRO A 164 -23.79 4.64 -7.81
C PRO A 164 -23.21 5.78 -8.67
N GLY A 165 -23.26 5.63 -10.00
CA GLY A 165 -22.70 6.62 -10.93
C GLY A 165 -21.17 6.57 -11.09
N SER A 166 -20.55 5.44 -10.78
CA SER A 166 -19.11 5.23 -10.94
C SER A 166 -18.63 5.38 -12.38
N PHE A 167 -17.46 5.97 -12.57
CA PHE A 167 -16.75 6.01 -13.86
C PHE A 167 -16.15 4.66 -14.27
N LEU A 168 -16.18 3.66 -13.38
CA LEU A 168 -15.71 2.29 -13.62
C LEU A 168 -16.83 1.27 -13.90
N ALA A 169 -18.10 1.67 -13.77
CA ALA A 169 -19.27 0.80 -13.92
C ALA A 169 -19.81 0.77 -15.35
#